data_AF-A0A935HHJ9-F1
#
_entry.id   AF-A0A935HHJ9-F1
#
_cell.length_a   1.000
_cell.length_b   1.000
_cell.length_c   1.000
_cell.angle_alpha   90.00
_cell.angle_beta   90.00
_cell.angle_gamma   90.00
#
_symmetry.space_group_name_H-M   'P 1'
#
loop_
_entity.id
_entity.type
_entity.pdbx_description
1 polymer ?
#
loop_
_entity_poly.entity_id
_entity_poly.type
_entity_poly.pdbx_seq_one_letter_code
_entity_poly.pdbx_strand_id
1 'polypeptide(L)'
;MWIDHGRNPAPASYEYIVVPGISEKEVVGYNNEIVSIISNHESLQAVAQKDLKIIQAVFYTPGELSWQGIKIKADKPCILQIRDFDKSTVKLSIADPAQKLEDVTITINTPELKEKKLTIELPKAPYSGQSAALEIK
;
A
#
# COMPACT_ATOMS: atom_id res chain seq x y z
N MET A 1 14.78 -2.95 -21.68
CA MET A 1 15.08 -3.79 -20.51
C MET A 1 13.83 -4.58 -20.17
N TRP A 2 13.94 -5.87 -19.91
CA TRP A 2 12.83 -6.73 -19.45
C TRP A 2 13.38 -7.79 -18.49
N ILE A 3 12.50 -8.37 -17.67
CA ILE A 3 12.80 -9.51 -16.79
C ILE A 3 12.09 -10.73 -17.41
N ASP A 4 12.84 -11.78 -17.70
CA ASP A 4 12.29 -13.00 -18.31
C ASP A 4 11.95 -14.04 -17.23
N HIS A 5 10.69 -14.48 -17.20
CA HIS A 5 10.22 -15.54 -16.30
C HIS A 5 10.34 -16.95 -16.88
N GLY A 6 10.83 -17.09 -18.12
CA GLY A 6 11.00 -18.36 -18.80
C GLY A 6 9.69 -18.98 -19.28
N ARG A 7 9.71 -20.30 -19.55
CA ARG A 7 8.53 -21.05 -20.02
C ARG A 7 7.84 -21.75 -18.86
N ASN A 8 6.51 -21.65 -18.81
CA ASN A 8 5.64 -22.23 -17.78
C ASN A 8 6.06 -21.85 -16.35
N PRO A 9 6.15 -20.55 -16.01
CA PRO A 9 6.46 -20.13 -14.67
C PRO A 9 5.38 -20.63 -13.70
N ALA A 10 5.77 -21.39 -12.68
CA ALA A 10 5.02 -21.49 -11.44
C ALA A 10 5.10 -20.11 -10.73
N PRO A 11 4.13 -19.72 -9.88
CA PRO A 11 3.90 -18.34 -9.44
C PRO A 11 5.18 -17.49 -9.36
N ALA A 12 5.45 -16.72 -10.42
CA ALA A 12 6.65 -15.93 -10.56
C ALA A 12 6.34 -14.48 -10.23
N SER A 13 7.29 -13.80 -9.59
CA SER A 13 7.17 -12.40 -9.23
C SER A 13 8.36 -11.62 -9.79
N TYR A 14 8.15 -10.32 -9.95
CA TYR A 14 9.21 -9.36 -10.19
C TYR A 14 9.05 -8.18 -9.23
N GLU A 15 10.16 -7.50 -9.00
CA GLU A 15 10.23 -6.24 -8.29
C GLU A 15 11.40 -5.43 -8.84
N TYR A 16 11.17 -4.15 -9.07
CA TYR A 16 12.21 -3.21 -9.48
C TYR A 16 11.76 -1.80 -9.10
N ILE A 17 12.73 -0.91 -8.90
CA ILE A 17 12.49 0.50 -8.63
C ILE A 17 13.01 1.31 -9.81
N VAL A 18 12.17 2.21 -10.32
CA VAL A 18 12.57 3.20 -11.32
C VAL A 18 12.86 4.52 -10.61
N VAL A 19 14.05 5.07 -10.85
CA VAL A 19 14.48 6.36 -10.29
C VAL A 19 14.74 7.34 -11.43
N PRO A 20 13.73 8.14 -11.84
CA PRO A 20 13.90 9.10 -12.93
C PRO A 20 14.85 10.23 -12.56
N GLY A 21 15.58 10.77 -13.54
CA GLY A 21 16.37 11.99 -13.39
C GLY A 21 17.64 11.85 -12.54
N ILE A 22 18.06 10.63 -12.20
CA ILE A 22 19.29 10.37 -11.46
C ILE A 22 20.51 10.34 -12.41
N SER A 23 21.61 10.98 -12.03
CA SER A 23 22.86 10.90 -12.78
C SER A 23 23.62 9.60 -12.50
N GLU A 24 24.58 9.28 -13.37
CA GLU A 24 25.47 8.10 -13.20
C GLU A 24 26.25 8.13 -11.88
N LYS A 25 26.59 9.31 -11.36
CA LYS A 25 27.30 9.44 -10.08
C LYS A 25 26.37 9.23 -8.88
N GLU A 26 25.15 9.72 -8.99
CA GLU A 26 24.15 9.63 -7.92
C GLU A 26 23.60 8.21 -7.77
N VAL A 27 23.44 7.45 -8.87
CA VAL A 27 22.88 6.10 -8.81
C VAL A 27 23.76 5.13 -8.01
N VAL A 28 25.09 5.32 -8.02
CA VAL A 28 26.02 4.52 -7.21
C VAL A 28 25.77 4.72 -5.71
N GLY A 29 25.34 5.92 -5.31
CA GLY A 29 25.01 6.26 -3.93
C GLY A 29 23.52 6.12 -3.60
N TYR A 30 22.69 5.64 -4.52
CA TYR A 30 21.25 5.55 -4.29
C TYR A 30 20.94 4.49 -3.23
N ASN A 31 20.40 4.94 -2.10
CA ASN A 31 19.92 4.05 -1.05
C ASN A 31 18.56 3.46 -1.45
N ASN A 32 18.57 2.24 -1.99
CA ASN A 32 17.34 1.53 -2.34
C ASN A 32 16.52 1.08 -1.12
N GLU A 33 17.10 1.06 0.08
CA GLU A 33 16.40 0.67 1.31
C GLU A 33 15.38 1.71 1.78
N ILE A 34 15.38 2.91 1.18
CA ILE A 34 14.36 3.95 1.40
C ILE A 34 12.96 3.41 1.06
N VAL A 35 12.86 2.52 0.07
CA VAL A 35 11.64 1.79 -0.26
C VAL A 35 11.78 0.35 0.22
N SER A 36 10.97 -0.06 1.19
CA SER A 36 10.88 -1.45 1.62
C SER A 36 9.70 -2.14 0.96
N ILE A 37 9.97 -3.31 0.39
CA ILE A 37 8.94 -4.21 -0.11
C ILE A 37 8.43 -5.01 1.10
N ILE A 38 7.19 -4.74 1.51
CA ILE A 38 6.55 -5.39 2.67
C ILE A 38 6.01 -6.76 2.26
N SER A 39 5.40 -6.83 1.08
CA SER A 39 4.82 -8.04 0.53
C SER A 39 4.78 -7.98 -1.00
N ASN A 40 4.99 -9.11 -1.65
CA ASN A 40 4.87 -9.26 -3.10
C ASN A 40 4.28 -10.64 -3.44
N HIS A 41 3.01 -10.83 -3.09
CA HIS A 41 2.26 -12.07 -3.30
C HIS A 41 0.93 -11.80 -4.02
N GLU A 42 0.29 -12.86 -4.51
CA GLU A 42 -0.97 -12.77 -5.29
C GLU A 42 -2.13 -12.12 -4.54
N SER A 43 -2.14 -12.21 -3.20
CA SER A 43 -3.21 -11.66 -2.35
C SER A 43 -2.91 -10.25 -1.84
N LEU A 44 -1.62 -9.87 -1.77
CA LEU A 44 -1.15 -8.61 -1.21
C LEU A 44 0.17 -8.19 -1.84
N GLN A 45 0.20 -6.96 -2.34
CA GLN A 45 1.44 -6.27 -2.70
C GLN A 45 1.52 -4.96 -1.94
N ALA A 46 2.63 -4.72 -1.25
CA ALA A 46 2.76 -3.54 -0.43
C ALA A 46 4.20 -3.07 -0.29
N VAL A 47 4.37 -1.75 -0.20
CA VAL A 47 5.65 -1.08 -0.01
C VAL A 47 5.54 -0.01 1.08
N ALA A 48 6.65 0.27 1.74
CA ALA A 48 6.82 1.43 2.61
C ALA A 48 7.92 2.34 2.06
N GLN A 49 7.64 3.64 1.95
CA GLN A 49 8.65 4.68 1.79
C GLN A 49 8.96 5.23 3.19
N LYS A 50 10.17 4.93 3.70
CA LYS A 50 10.55 5.18 5.10
C LYS A 50 10.76 6.66 5.43
N ASP A 51 11.24 7.47 4.49
CA ASP A 51 11.58 8.88 4.73
C ASP A 51 10.32 9.76 4.72
N LEU A 52 9.41 9.48 3.80
CA LEU A 52 8.12 10.15 3.61
C LEU A 52 7.04 9.61 4.55
N LYS A 53 7.33 8.52 5.28
CA LYS A 53 6.39 7.87 6.20
C LYS A 53 5.10 7.45 5.50
N ILE A 54 5.25 6.79 4.35
CA ILE A 54 4.13 6.34 3.51
C ILE A 54 4.13 4.81 3.41
N ILE A 55 2.98 4.20 3.61
CA ILE A 55 2.70 2.81 3.24
C ILE A 55 1.70 2.81 2.09
N GLN A 56 1.95 2.03 1.06
CA GLN A 56 1.02 1.78 -0.04
C GLN A 56 0.79 0.28 -0.16
N ALA A 57 -0.47 -0.13 -0.27
CA ALA A 57 -0.85 -1.52 -0.33
C ALA A 57 -2.00 -1.76 -1.30
N VAL A 58 -1.92 -2.88 -2.01
CA VAL A 58 -2.95 -3.43 -2.87
C VAL A 58 -3.37 -4.76 -2.26
N PHE A 59 -4.59 -4.80 -1.71
CA PHE A 59 -5.23 -6.02 -1.22
C PHE A 59 -6.09 -6.59 -2.36
N TYR A 60 -5.65 -7.69 -2.97
CA TYR A 60 -6.42 -8.40 -4.00
C TYR A 60 -7.53 -9.27 -3.38
N THR A 61 -7.34 -9.68 -2.13
CA THR A 61 -8.32 -10.38 -1.30
C THR A 61 -8.37 -9.73 0.09
N PRO A 62 -9.41 -9.96 0.91
CA PRO A 62 -9.39 -9.61 2.32
C PRO A 62 -8.11 -10.16 2.99
N GLY A 63 -7.47 -9.35 3.83
CA GLY A 63 -6.15 -9.71 4.33
C GLY A 63 -5.59 -8.74 5.36
N GLU A 64 -4.41 -9.09 5.87
CA GLU A 64 -3.66 -8.29 6.83
C GLU A 64 -2.23 -8.08 6.34
N LEU A 65 -1.74 -6.85 6.53
CA LEU A 65 -0.37 -6.43 6.38
C LEU A 65 0.21 -6.19 7.76
N SER A 66 1.40 -6.73 8.03
CA SER A 66 2.18 -6.48 9.24
C SER A 66 3.60 -6.05 8.88
N TRP A 67 4.06 -4.91 9.40
CA TRP A 67 5.40 -4.38 9.14
C TRP A 67 5.86 -3.47 10.28
N GLN A 68 6.99 -3.80 10.93
CA GLN A 68 7.62 -2.95 11.97
C GLN A 68 6.65 -2.45 13.06
N GLY A 69 5.79 -3.33 13.58
CA GLY A 69 4.80 -2.97 14.61
C GLY A 69 3.55 -2.27 14.07
N ILE A 70 3.49 -1.98 12.76
CA ILE A 70 2.30 -1.50 12.06
C ILE A 70 1.50 -2.71 11.57
N LYS A 71 0.18 -2.70 11.81
CA LYS A 71 -0.78 -3.66 11.29
C LYS A 71 -1.91 -2.95 10.58
N ILE A 72 -2.22 -3.40 9.37
CA ILE A 72 -3.32 -2.88 8.56
C ILE A 72 -4.12 -4.08 8.06
N LYS A 73 -5.40 -4.13 8.36
CA LYS A 73 -6.31 -5.19 7.92
C LYS A 73 -7.43 -4.60 7.08
N ALA A 74 -7.70 -5.20 5.93
CA ALA A 74 -8.83 -4.87 5.07
C ALA A 74 -9.78 -6.07 5.00
N ASP A 75 -11.07 -5.82 5.17
CA ASP A 75 -12.11 -6.85 5.09
C ASP A 75 -12.54 -7.20 3.65
N LYS A 76 -12.16 -6.37 2.68
CA LYS A 76 -12.50 -6.47 1.26
C LYS A 76 -11.28 -6.10 0.39
N PRO A 77 -11.23 -6.53 -0.88
CA PRO A 77 -10.20 -6.09 -1.83
C PRO A 77 -10.23 -4.56 -2.00
N CYS A 78 -9.08 -3.90 -1.88
CA CYS A 78 -8.97 -2.45 -2.02
C CYS A 78 -7.52 -2.02 -2.25
N ILE A 79 -7.34 -0.78 -2.70
CA ILE A 79 -6.03 -0.12 -2.70
C ILE A 79 -6.04 0.95 -1.62
N LEU A 80 -4.96 1.03 -0.83
CA LEU A 80 -4.80 2.07 0.17
C LEU A 80 -3.42 2.72 0.16
N GLN A 81 -3.39 3.96 0.61
CA GLN A 81 -2.19 4.70 0.98
C GLN A 81 -2.38 5.29 2.37
N ILE A 82 -1.42 5.03 3.24
CA ILE A 82 -1.33 5.66 4.57
C ILE A 82 -0.11 6.57 4.56
N ARG A 83 -0.29 7.83 4.93
CA ARG A 83 0.80 8.77 5.22
C ARG A 83 0.87 9.06 6.70
N ASP A 84 2.03 9.55 7.13
CA ASP A 84 2.29 9.93 8.51
C ASP A 84 2.15 8.73 9.48
N PHE A 85 2.56 7.52 9.05
CA PHE A 85 2.35 6.28 9.84
C PHE A 85 3.06 6.28 11.21
N ASP A 86 4.02 7.18 11.40
CA ASP A 86 4.80 7.40 12.62
C ASP A 86 4.24 8.53 13.49
N LYS A 87 2.96 8.88 13.30
CA LYS A 87 2.26 9.87 14.11
C LYS A 87 0.98 9.27 14.71
N SER A 88 0.49 9.91 15.76
CA SER A 88 -0.81 9.59 16.37
C SER A 88 -2.00 10.01 15.50
N THR A 89 -1.76 10.77 14.43
CA THR A 89 -2.76 11.06 13.39
C THR A 89 -2.21 10.64 12.04
N VAL A 90 -2.89 9.72 11.38
CA VAL A 90 -2.48 9.18 10.07
C VAL A 90 -3.48 9.61 8.99
N LYS A 91 -2.99 9.79 7.76
CA LYS A 91 -3.84 10.13 6.61
C LYS A 91 -4.04 8.90 5.75
N LEU A 92 -5.28 8.43 5.68
CA LEU A 92 -5.68 7.30 4.86
C LEU A 92 -6.31 7.79 3.56
N SER A 93 -5.89 7.23 2.44
CA SER A 93 -6.63 7.26 1.19
C SER A 93 -6.91 5.82 0.75
N ILE A 94 -8.14 5.54 0.32
CA ILE A 94 -8.60 4.20 -0.03
C ILE A 94 -9.50 4.25 -1.26
N ALA A 95 -9.38 3.27 -2.15
CA ALA A 95 -10.21 3.13 -3.35
C ALA A 95 -10.56 1.66 -3.62
N ASP A 96 -11.67 1.44 -4.31
CA ASP A 96 -12.02 0.16 -4.93
C ASP A 96 -11.81 0.22 -6.45
N PRO A 97 -10.71 -0.33 -6.98
CA PRO A 97 -10.46 -0.36 -8.41
C PRO A 97 -11.51 -1.15 -9.20
N ALA A 98 -12.21 -2.10 -8.58
CA ALA A 98 -13.22 -2.92 -9.23
C ALA A 98 -14.56 -2.19 -9.37
N GLN A 99 -14.74 -1.04 -8.71
CA GLN A 99 -15.94 -0.18 -8.78
C GLN A 99 -17.25 -0.88 -8.37
N LYS A 100 -17.18 -1.82 -7.43
CA LYS A 100 -18.28 -2.70 -7.00
C LYS A 100 -18.61 -2.58 -5.52
N LEU A 101 -17.70 -2.06 -4.71
CA LEU A 101 -17.86 -1.96 -3.27
C LEU A 101 -18.53 -0.65 -2.88
N GLU A 102 -19.47 -0.72 -1.94
CA GLU A 102 -20.07 0.47 -1.34
C GLU A 102 -19.22 1.01 -0.18
N ASP A 103 -18.59 0.12 0.57
CA ASP A 103 -17.78 0.43 1.74
C ASP A 103 -16.63 -0.57 1.90
N VAL A 104 -15.62 -0.20 2.68
CA VAL A 104 -14.55 -1.09 3.16
C VAL A 104 -14.28 -0.85 4.63
N THR A 105 -14.14 -1.93 5.42
CA THR A 105 -13.72 -1.83 6.82
C THR A 105 -12.22 -2.04 6.93
N ILE A 106 -11.54 -1.03 7.47
CA ILE A 106 -10.11 -1.06 7.76
C ILE A 106 -9.89 -1.11 9.27
N THR A 107 -9.01 -1.99 9.72
CA THR A 107 -8.38 -1.91 11.03
C THR A 107 -6.94 -1.46 10.85
N ILE A 108 -6.52 -0.40 11.55
CA ILE A 108 -5.16 0.12 11.54
C ILE A 108 -4.63 0.20 12.97
N ASN A 109 -3.40 -0.25 13.17
CA ASN A 109 -2.67 -0.17 14.42
C ASN A 109 -1.22 0.20 14.09
N THR A 110 -0.69 1.27 14.67
CA THR A 110 0.70 1.68 14.55
C THR A 110 1.27 1.89 15.96
N PRO A 111 2.60 1.98 16.13
CA PRO A 111 3.18 2.29 17.44
C PRO A 111 2.61 3.57 18.08
N GLU A 112 2.33 4.59 17.26
CA GLU A 112 1.83 5.89 17.71
C GLU A 112 0.29 6.00 17.68
N LEU A 113 -0.37 5.17 16.87
CA LEU A 113 -1.82 5.08 16.75
C LEU A 113 -2.28 3.70 17.24
N LYS A 114 -2.79 3.64 18.47
CA LYS A 114 -3.49 2.43 18.97
C LYS A 114 -4.57 2.00 18.00
N GLU A 115 -4.89 0.71 18.00
CA GLU A 115 -5.87 0.12 17.08
C GLU A 115 -7.14 0.96 16.89
N LYS A 116 -7.43 1.29 15.63
CA LYS A 116 -8.67 1.91 15.17
C LYS A 116 -9.30 1.03 14.12
N LYS A 117 -10.61 0.85 14.21
CA LYS A 117 -11.43 0.15 13.23
C LYS A 117 -12.46 1.12 12.67
N LEU A 118 -12.50 1.25 11.34
CA LEU A 118 -13.34 2.22 10.65
C LEU A 118 -13.95 1.56 9.42
N THR A 119 -15.24 1.80 9.19
CA THR A 119 -15.89 1.49 7.91
C THR A 119 -15.94 2.77 7.09
N ILE A 120 -15.38 2.73 5.89
CA ILE A 120 -15.24 3.87 4.99
C ILE A 120 -16.19 3.66 3.82
N GLU A 121 -17.17 4.55 3.68
CA GLU A 121 -18.00 4.63 2.48
C GLU A 121 -17.15 5.07 1.29
N LEU A 122 -17.26 4.32 0.20
CA LEU A 122 -16.55 4.60 -1.04
C LEU A 122 -17.41 5.49 -1.96
N PRO A 123 -16.76 6.31 -2.81
CA PRO A 123 -17.47 7.05 -3.84
C PRO A 123 -18.32 6.13 -4.71
N LYS A 124 -19.60 6.48 -4.86
CA LYS A 124 -20.57 5.76 -5.70
C LYS A 124 -20.69 6.43 -7.07
N ALA A 125 -21.45 5.83 -7.98
CA ALA A 125 -21.67 6.37 -9.32
C ALA A 125 -22.11 7.86 -9.27
N PRO A 126 -21.55 8.74 -10.13
CA PRO A 126 -20.67 8.45 -11.26
C PRO A 126 -19.17 8.34 -10.91
N TYR A 127 -18.80 8.35 -9.63
CA TYR A 127 -17.42 8.44 -9.15
C TYR A 127 -16.84 7.11 -8.64
N SER A 128 -17.45 5.98 -8.98
CA SER A 128 -16.96 4.67 -8.54
C SER A 128 -15.49 4.48 -8.92
N GLY A 129 -14.67 4.04 -7.95
CA GLY A 129 -13.22 3.89 -8.10
C GLY A 129 -12.40 5.14 -7.76
N GLN A 130 -13.05 6.28 -7.51
CA GLN A 130 -12.37 7.43 -6.90
C GLN A 130 -11.95 7.09 -5.46
N SER A 131 -10.84 7.65 -5.01
CA SER A 131 -10.39 7.50 -3.62
C SER A 131 -11.26 8.28 -2.64
N ALA A 132 -11.63 7.64 -1.53
CA ALA A 132 -11.98 8.34 -0.29
C ALA A 132 -10.69 8.72 0.46
N ALA A 133 -10.72 9.84 1.20
CA ALA A 133 -9.60 10.31 2.00
C ALA A 133 -10.08 10.79 3.37
N LEU A 134 -9.35 10.44 4.43
CA LEU A 134 -9.69 10.75 5.81
C LEU A 134 -8.45 10.81 6.71
N GLU A 135 -8.57 11.53 7.82
CA GLU A 135 -7.60 11.51 8.92
C GLU A 135 -8.11 10.61 10.04
N ILE A 136 -7.23 9.78 10.59
CA ILE A 136 -7.54 8.87 11.69
C ILE A 136 -6.73 9.31 12.91
N LYS A 137 -7.41 9.53 14.04
CA LYS A 137 -6.88 9.99 15.32
C LYS A 137 -7.28 9.00 16.42
#